data_AF-A0A8T5T6Z5-F1
#
_entry.id   AF-A0A8T5T6Z5-F1
#
_cell.length_a   1.000
_cell.length_b   1.000
_cell.length_c   1.000
_cell.angle_alpha   90.00
_cell.angle_beta   90.00
_cell.angle_gamma   90.00
#
_symmetry.space_group_name_H-M   'P 1'
#
loop_
_entity.id
_entity.type
_entity.pdbx_description
1 polymer ?
#
loop_
_entity_poly.entity_id
_entity_poly.type
_entity_poly.pdbx_seq_one_letter_code
_entity_poly.pdbx_strand_id
1 'polypeptide(L)'
;MSIALVLFSGGLDSSACLYWALERYEKTILLGFTYGSKEDEVIQKSNQRFSKMYNLESKIIKLDFLEELSLKRGSKLASSETEPPEFSNFNQLNEKELTIETAKQVWVPGRNILFLSAASSVADSYKEPIDILFGANKEEGATFPDNTPEFVERMNEAINLGCLNRVTVLAPFNVQMKTEIIKFLIEKEAKFEYISSCYQVRNWTREGYPVHCGICESCQRKKRAFQESGFKDLTFYQK
;
A
#
# COMPACT_ATOMS: atom_id res chain seq x y z
N MET A 1 -12.17 -5.10 23.44
CA MET A 1 -12.36 -5.04 21.98
C MET A 1 -11.01 -4.79 21.34
N SER A 2 -10.55 -5.70 20.47
CA SER A 2 -9.35 -5.49 19.66
C SER A 2 -9.70 -4.67 18.42
N ILE A 3 -8.98 -3.58 18.18
CA ILE A 3 -9.21 -2.68 17.04
C ILE A 3 -7.96 -2.63 16.16
N ALA A 4 -8.13 -2.87 14.86
CA ALA A 4 -7.12 -2.65 13.84
C ALA A 4 -7.46 -1.43 12.99
N LEU A 5 -6.51 -0.50 12.86
CA LEU A 5 -6.54 0.61 11.91
C LEU A 5 -5.63 0.27 10.72
N VAL A 6 -6.22 -0.13 9.61
CA VAL A 6 -5.48 -0.59 8.42
C VAL A 6 -5.15 0.59 7.53
N LEU A 7 -3.86 0.83 7.29
CA LEU A 7 -3.43 1.81 6.30
C LEU A 7 -3.73 1.26 4.91
N PHE A 8 -4.81 1.76 4.30
CA PHE A 8 -5.47 1.10 3.18
C PHE A 8 -5.45 1.93 1.91
N SER A 9 -4.65 1.47 0.95
CA SER A 9 -4.53 2.05 -0.39
C SER A 9 -5.29 1.27 -1.49
N GLY A 10 -5.77 0.06 -1.19
CA GLY A 10 -6.29 -0.86 -2.21
C GLY A 10 -5.22 -1.59 -3.02
N GLY A 11 -3.94 -1.38 -2.69
CA GLY A 11 -2.82 -2.14 -3.21
C GLY A 11 -2.74 -3.56 -2.66
N LEU A 12 -1.85 -4.36 -3.25
CA LEU A 12 -1.63 -5.75 -2.84
C LEU A 12 -1.32 -5.87 -1.34
N ASP A 13 -0.34 -5.11 -0.86
CA ASP A 13 0.19 -5.26 0.49
C ASP A 13 -0.80 -4.74 1.55
N SER A 14 -1.46 -3.61 1.29
CA SER A 14 -2.50 -3.07 2.18
C SER A 14 -3.78 -3.93 2.18
N SER A 15 -4.10 -4.59 1.06
CA SER A 15 -5.17 -5.59 1.02
C SER A 15 -4.81 -6.81 1.86
N ALA A 16 -3.57 -7.30 1.81
CA ALA A 16 -3.14 -8.40 2.67
C ALA A 16 -3.27 -8.04 4.15
N CYS A 17 -2.90 -6.81 4.56
CA CYS A 17 -3.15 -6.32 5.91
C CYS A 17 -4.65 -6.31 6.26
N LEU A 18 -5.53 -5.90 5.35
CA LEU A 18 -6.98 -5.95 5.57
C LEU A 18 -7.46 -7.39 5.81
N TYR A 19 -7.17 -8.33 4.92
CA TYR A 19 -7.59 -9.73 5.09
C TYR A 19 -6.99 -10.36 6.35
N TRP A 20 -5.76 -9.97 6.72
CA TRP A 20 -5.14 -10.40 7.97
C TRP A 20 -5.89 -9.86 9.21
N ALA A 21 -6.33 -8.60 9.16
CA ALA A 21 -7.09 -7.95 10.24
C ALA A 21 -8.47 -8.57 10.45
N LEU A 22 -9.18 -8.85 9.34
CA LEU A 22 -10.56 -9.38 9.36
C LEU A 22 -10.69 -10.71 10.12
N GLU A 23 -9.62 -11.48 10.24
CA GLU A 23 -9.60 -12.75 10.98
C GLU A 23 -9.18 -12.60 12.46
N ARG A 24 -8.62 -11.45 12.85
CA ARG A 24 -7.87 -11.30 14.11
C ARG A 24 -8.41 -10.21 15.02
N TYR A 25 -9.16 -9.26 14.49
CA TYR A 25 -9.67 -8.11 15.23
C TYR A 25 -11.18 -8.08 15.25
N GLU A 26 -11.76 -7.70 16.40
CA GLU A 26 -13.20 -7.52 16.55
C GLU A 26 -13.70 -6.32 15.74
N LYS A 27 -12.88 -5.25 15.63
CA LYS A 27 -13.17 -4.07 14.83
C LYS A 27 -12.01 -3.76 13.88
N THR A 28 -12.32 -3.57 12.61
CA THR A 28 -11.37 -3.13 11.58
C THR A 28 -11.81 -1.80 11.01
N ILE A 29 -10.89 -0.83 10.91
CA ILE A 29 -11.10 0.50 10.36
C ILE A 29 -10.13 0.71 9.20
N LEU A 30 -10.62 1.20 8.06
CA LEU A 30 -9.76 1.56 6.93
C LEU A 30 -9.33 3.02 7.02
N LEU A 31 -8.03 3.29 6.88
CA LEU A 31 -7.49 4.63 6.78
C LEU A 31 -6.71 4.80 5.48
N GLY A 32 -7.29 5.52 4.52
CA GLY A 32 -6.63 5.89 3.28
C GLY A 32 -5.94 7.25 3.37
N PHE A 33 -4.94 7.47 2.53
CA PHE A 33 -4.27 8.76 2.36
C PHE A 33 -4.29 9.16 0.90
N THR A 34 -4.72 10.40 0.61
CA THR A 34 -4.57 11.02 -0.70
C THR A 34 -3.61 12.19 -0.58
N TYR A 35 -2.74 12.36 -1.56
CA TYR A 35 -1.60 13.28 -1.43
C TYR A 35 -1.12 13.85 -2.77
N GLY A 36 -2.03 13.93 -3.75
CA GLY A 36 -1.75 14.42 -5.10
C GLY A 36 -0.93 13.43 -5.92
N SER A 37 -1.16 12.14 -5.71
CA SER A 37 -0.51 11.09 -6.48
C SER A 37 -1.44 10.53 -7.57
N LYS A 38 -0.84 9.91 -8.60
CA LYS A 38 -1.59 9.23 -9.67
C LYS A 38 -2.50 8.10 -9.14
N GLU A 39 -2.25 7.62 -7.93
CA GLU A 39 -3.02 6.57 -7.27
C GLU A 39 -4.21 7.08 -6.43
N ASP A 40 -4.38 8.40 -6.23
CA ASP A 40 -5.42 8.94 -5.34
C ASP A 40 -6.84 8.46 -5.69
N GLU A 41 -7.17 8.38 -6.99
CA GLU A 41 -8.47 7.85 -7.44
C GLU A 41 -8.65 6.37 -7.08
N VAL A 42 -7.60 5.57 -7.25
CA VAL A 42 -7.59 4.14 -6.89
C VAL A 42 -7.77 3.98 -5.38
N ILE A 43 -7.07 4.79 -4.58
CA ILE A 43 -7.17 4.75 -3.12
C ILE A 43 -8.60 5.05 -2.69
N GLN A 44 -9.20 6.13 -3.21
CA GLN A 44 -10.57 6.51 -2.88
C GLN A 44 -11.59 5.42 -3.25
N LYS A 45 -11.54 4.93 -4.49
CA LYS A 45 -12.46 3.89 -4.98
C LYS A 45 -12.30 2.58 -4.23
N SER A 46 -11.06 2.16 -3.97
CA SER A 46 -10.78 0.91 -3.26
C SER A 46 -11.25 1.00 -1.82
N ASN A 47 -10.91 2.10 -1.12
CA ASN A 47 -11.31 2.31 0.26
C ASN A 47 -12.84 2.28 0.41
N GLN A 48 -13.57 2.96 -0.47
CA GLN A 48 -15.03 2.92 -0.52
C GLN A 48 -15.59 1.52 -0.86
N ARG A 49 -14.96 0.79 -1.79
CA ARG A 49 -15.43 -0.52 -2.24
C ARG A 49 -15.28 -1.56 -1.14
N PHE A 50 -14.11 -1.63 -0.52
CA PHE A 50 -13.82 -2.59 0.54
C PHE A 50 -14.57 -2.25 1.83
N SER A 51 -14.70 -0.95 2.19
CA SER A 51 -15.48 -0.58 3.37
C SER A 51 -16.95 -0.98 3.26
N LYS A 52 -17.56 -0.78 2.08
CA LYS A 52 -18.93 -1.26 1.82
C LYS A 52 -19.03 -2.77 1.81
N MET A 53 -18.09 -3.46 1.17
CA MET A 53 -18.11 -4.93 1.01
C MET A 53 -18.04 -5.65 2.35
N TYR A 54 -17.24 -5.14 3.29
CA TYR A 54 -17.00 -5.75 4.59
C TYR A 54 -17.70 -5.01 5.75
N ASN A 55 -18.55 -4.02 5.45
CA ASN A 55 -19.25 -3.18 6.43
C ASN A 55 -18.29 -2.55 7.47
N LEU A 56 -17.22 -1.92 6.99
CA LEU A 56 -16.16 -1.33 7.81
C LEU A 56 -16.29 0.17 7.91
N GLU A 57 -15.85 0.72 9.04
CA GLU A 57 -15.58 2.15 9.15
C GLU A 57 -14.41 2.52 8.23
N SER A 58 -14.51 3.66 7.55
CA SER A 58 -13.48 4.10 6.62
C SER A 58 -13.29 5.61 6.64
N LYS A 59 -12.04 6.05 6.64
CA LYS A 59 -11.64 7.46 6.58
C LYS A 59 -10.54 7.65 5.53
N ILE A 60 -10.55 8.82 4.89
CA ILE A 60 -9.46 9.27 4.02
C ILE A 60 -8.91 10.57 4.59
N ILE A 61 -7.59 10.64 4.76
CA ILE A 61 -6.87 11.87 5.14
C ILE A 61 -6.21 12.45 3.89
N LYS A 62 -6.43 13.73 3.66
CA LYS A 62 -5.78 14.48 2.58
C LYS A 62 -4.50 15.12 3.09
N LEU A 63 -3.38 14.87 2.41
CA LEU A 63 -2.07 15.43 2.69
C LEU A 63 -1.57 16.20 1.46
N ASP A 64 -2.40 17.12 0.95
CA ASP A 64 -2.20 17.78 -0.35
C ASP A 64 -0.83 18.51 -0.46
N PHE A 65 -0.25 18.93 0.66
CA PHE A 65 1.10 19.54 0.69
C PHE A 65 2.22 18.59 0.20
N LEU A 66 2.02 17.28 0.24
CA LEU A 66 2.97 16.31 -0.27
C LEU A 66 3.11 16.34 -1.78
N GLU A 67 2.09 16.81 -2.51
CA GLU A 67 2.16 16.94 -3.96
C GLU A 67 3.27 17.91 -4.36
N GLU A 68 3.31 19.09 -3.75
CA GLU A 68 4.34 20.12 -3.98
C GLU A 68 5.75 19.55 -3.69
N LEU A 69 5.90 18.84 -2.58
CA LEU A 69 7.18 18.22 -2.20
C LEU A 69 7.60 17.12 -3.19
N SER A 70 6.64 16.36 -3.69
CA SER A 70 6.84 15.30 -4.68
C SER A 70 7.27 15.87 -6.03
N LEU A 71 6.59 16.91 -6.50
CA LEU A 71 6.96 17.65 -7.71
C LEU A 71 8.36 18.26 -7.58
N LYS A 72 8.66 18.92 -6.45
CA LYS A 72 9.98 19.48 -6.17
C LYS A 72 11.09 18.41 -6.16
N ARG A 73 10.79 17.20 -5.71
CA ARG A 73 11.73 16.08 -5.70
C ARG A 73 11.91 15.43 -7.08
N GLY A 74 11.00 15.70 -8.02
CA GLY A 74 10.95 15.05 -9.33
C GLY A 74 10.31 13.66 -9.28
N SER A 75 9.38 13.43 -8.35
CA SER A 75 8.67 12.16 -8.24
C SER A 75 7.71 11.98 -9.42
N LYS A 76 7.82 10.84 -10.10
CA LYS A 76 6.95 10.46 -11.21
C LYS A 76 5.58 9.89 -10.76
N LEU A 77 5.36 9.76 -9.44
CA LEU A 77 4.05 9.44 -8.87
C LEU A 77 3.20 10.67 -8.60
N ALA A 78 3.79 11.87 -8.54
CA ALA A 78 3.02 13.11 -8.46
C ALA A 78 2.15 13.28 -9.72
N SER A 79 1.09 14.08 -9.63
CA SER A 79 0.27 14.53 -10.78
C SER A 79 1.08 15.42 -11.73
N SER A 80 2.05 14.82 -12.42
CA SER A 80 2.87 15.43 -13.46
C SER A 80 2.65 14.69 -14.78
N GLU A 81 3.04 15.35 -15.88
CA GLU A 81 3.04 14.76 -17.22
C GLU A 81 4.07 13.63 -17.38
N THR A 82 4.98 13.44 -16.41
CA THR A 82 6.01 12.41 -16.49
C THR A 82 5.46 11.05 -16.06
N GLU A 83 5.80 10.01 -16.83
CA GLU A 83 5.35 8.65 -16.54
C GLU A 83 6.35 7.86 -15.69
N PRO A 84 5.87 7.04 -14.73
CA PRO A 84 6.72 6.14 -13.96
C PRO A 84 7.60 5.25 -14.86
N PRO A 85 8.76 4.77 -14.36
CA PRO A 85 9.64 3.90 -15.13
C PRO A 85 8.90 2.65 -15.65
N GLU A 86 9.10 2.37 -16.92
CA GLU A 86 8.54 1.21 -17.59
C GLU A 86 9.56 0.07 -17.65
N PHE A 87 9.04 -1.14 -17.58
CA PHE A 87 9.78 -2.38 -17.59
C PHE A 87 9.16 -3.28 -18.66
N SER A 88 9.99 -3.79 -19.56
CA SER A 88 9.55 -4.66 -20.65
C SER A 88 9.09 -6.03 -20.15
N ASN A 89 9.72 -6.53 -19.07
CA ASN A 89 9.38 -7.77 -18.41
C ASN A 89 9.91 -7.77 -16.97
N PHE A 90 9.45 -8.72 -16.16
CA PHE A 90 9.83 -8.80 -14.74
C PHE A 90 11.26 -9.31 -14.49
N ASN A 91 12.00 -9.83 -15.48
CA ASN A 91 13.39 -10.25 -15.25
C ASN A 91 14.30 -9.06 -14.97
N GLN A 92 13.96 -7.88 -15.51
CA GLN A 92 14.65 -6.62 -15.20
C GLN A 92 14.55 -6.25 -13.70
N LEU A 93 13.62 -6.82 -12.94
CA LEU A 93 13.55 -6.63 -11.48
C LEU A 93 14.68 -7.33 -10.71
N ASN A 94 15.48 -8.17 -11.39
CA ASN A 94 16.64 -8.82 -10.79
C ASN A 94 17.90 -7.93 -10.87
N GLU A 95 17.85 -6.83 -11.62
CA GLU A 95 18.94 -5.85 -11.73
C GLU A 95 18.85 -4.87 -10.55
N LYS A 96 19.72 -5.05 -9.55
CA LYS A 96 19.68 -4.28 -8.31
C LYS A 96 19.92 -2.79 -8.55
N GLU A 97 20.88 -2.45 -9.40
CA GLU A 97 21.19 -1.05 -9.74
C GLU A 97 19.99 -0.37 -10.39
N LEU A 98 19.34 -1.05 -11.35
CA LEU A 98 18.15 -0.56 -12.04
C LEU A 98 17.00 -0.32 -11.06
N THR A 99 16.69 -1.29 -10.20
CA THR A 99 15.58 -1.17 -9.23
C THR A 99 15.81 -0.07 -8.19
N ILE A 100 17.07 0.17 -7.77
CA ILE A 100 17.40 1.30 -6.90
C ILE A 100 17.25 2.63 -7.63
N GLU A 101 17.61 2.68 -8.92
CA GLU A 101 17.45 3.88 -9.74
C GLU A 101 15.98 4.22 -9.98
N THR A 102 15.16 3.24 -10.36
CA THR A 102 13.73 3.45 -10.61
C THR A 102 12.96 3.78 -9.33
N ALA A 103 13.32 3.17 -8.19
CA ALA A 103 12.76 3.50 -6.88
C ALA A 103 12.93 4.99 -6.52
N LYS A 104 14.09 5.59 -6.84
CA LYS A 104 14.34 7.03 -6.61
C LYS A 104 13.42 7.93 -7.46
N GLN A 105 12.98 7.46 -8.62
CA GLN A 105 12.10 8.22 -9.52
C GLN A 105 10.64 8.21 -9.04
N VAL A 106 10.22 7.20 -8.28
CA VAL A 106 8.86 7.11 -7.71
C VAL A 106 8.82 7.46 -6.22
N TRP A 107 9.93 7.94 -5.66
CA TRP A 107 10.02 8.31 -4.25
C TRP A 107 9.13 9.52 -3.91
N VAL A 108 8.33 9.39 -2.85
CA VAL A 108 7.55 10.49 -2.27
C VAL A 108 8.21 10.88 -0.94
N PRO A 109 8.72 12.12 -0.77
CA PRO A 109 9.50 12.50 0.39
C PRO A 109 8.82 12.22 1.73
N GLY A 110 9.40 11.32 2.54
CA GLY A 110 8.97 11.08 3.92
C GLY A 110 7.53 10.60 4.08
N ARG A 111 6.93 10.02 3.03
CA ARG A 111 5.51 9.68 2.99
C ARG A 111 5.08 8.75 4.12
N ASN A 112 5.81 7.65 4.35
CA ASN A 112 5.42 6.67 5.36
C ASN A 112 5.59 7.21 6.79
N ILE A 113 6.52 8.15 7.03
CA ILE A 113 6.62 8.87 8.30
C ILE A 113 5.32 9.64 8.55
N LEU A 114 4.86 10.42 7.56
CA LEU A 114 3.64 11.22 7.68
C LEU A 114 2.40 10.34 7.84
N PHE A 115 2.31 9.23 7.09
CA PHE A 115 1.18 8.30 7.19
C PHE A 115 1.07 7.69 8.58
N LEU A 116 2.19 7.17 9.11
CA LEU A 116 2.20 6.58 10.45
C LEU A 116 1.97 7.62 11.54
N SER A 117 2.51 8.82 11.42
CA SER A 117 2.25 9.92 12.37
C SER A 117 0.76 10.31 12.39
N ALA A 118 0.15 10.52 11.22
CA ALA A 118 -1.27 10.86 11.12
C ALA A 118 -2.18 9.71 11.60
N ALA A 119 -1.84 8.47 11.25
CA ALA A 119 -2.56 7.29 11.72
C ALA A 119 -2.45 7.12 13.24
N SER A 120 -1.30 7.45 13.83
CA SER A 120 -1.09 7.43 15.28
C SER A 120 -1.98 8.45 15.97
N SER A 121 -2.10 9.67 15.44
CA SER A 121 -3.06 10.66 15.97
C SER A 121 -4.51 10.19 15.85
N VAL A 122 -4.88 9.49 14.77
CA VAL A 122 -6.21 8.89 14.66
C VAL A 122 -6.40 7.82 15.73
N ALA A 123 -5.46 6.89 15.88
CA ALA A 123 -5.51 5.81 16.85
C ALA A 123 -5.52 6.31 18.31
N ASP A 124 -4.74 7.35 18.62
CA ASP A 124 -4.64 7.97 19.94
C ASP A 124 -5.93 8.69 20.36
N SER A 125 -6.76 9.11 19.39
CA SER A 125 -8.07 9.72 19.67
C SER A 125 -9.13 8.75 20.21
N TYR A 126 -8.87 7.43 20.15
CA TYR A 126 -9.74 6.40 20.69
C TYR A 126 -9.46 6.12 22.17
N LYS A 127 -10.43 5.51 22.86
CA LYS A 127 -10.29 5.12 24.27
C LYS A 127 -9.70 3.72 24.43
N GLU A 128 -9.86 2.87 23.43
CA GLU A 128 -9.37 1.51 23.38
C GLU A 128 -7.97 1.43 22.73
N PRO A 129 -7.12 0.47 23.10
CA PRO A 129 -5.89 0.18 22.38
C PRO A 129 -6.13 -0.14 20.91
N ILE A 130 -5.26 0.37 20.02
CA ILE A 130 -5.38 0.18 18.58
C ILE A 130 -4.04 -0.25 17.97
N ASP A 131 -4.09 -1.29 17.15
CA ASP A 131 -2.97 -1.68 16.30
C ASP A 131 -3.12 -1.04 14.91
N ILE A 132 -2.10 -0.31 14.47
CA ILE A 132 -2.00 0.24 13.11
C ILE A 132 -1.37 -0.82 12.22
N LEU A 133 -2.08 -1.29 11.20
CA LEU A 133 -1.52 -2.24 10.24
C LEU A 133 -0.92 -1.52 9.04
N PHE A 134 0.38 -1.72 8.84
CA PHE A 134 1.19 -1.10 7.81
C PHE A 134 1.70 -2.14 6.80
N GLY A 135 1.32 -1.97 5.53
CA GLY A 135 1.62 -2.91 4.44
C GLY A 135 3.03 -2.79 3.87
N ALA A 136 4.06 -2.95 4.70
CA ALA A 136 5.45 -3.05 4.26
C ALA A 136 5.86 -4.52 4.03
N ASN A 137 6.80 -4.74 3.10
CA ASN A 137 7.27 -6.07 2.71
C ASN A 137 8.79 -6.10 2.43
N LYS A 138 9.36 -7.31 2.32
CA LYS A 138 10.81 -7.52 2.17
C LYS A 138 11.36 -6.96 0.86
N GLU A 139 10.60 -7.06 -0.22
CA GLU A 139 11.02 -6.57 -1.54
C GLU A 139 11.15 -5.05 -1.58
N GLU A 140 10.18 -4.34 -1.00
CA GLU A 140 10.20 -2.89 -0.91
C GLU A 140 11.24 -2.43 0.11
N GLY A 141 11.41 -3.13 1.24
CA GLY A 141 12.49 -2.84 2.20
C GLY A 141 13.91 -2.93 1.62
N ALA A 142 14.11 -3.63 0.50
CA ALA A 142 15.39 -3.67 -0.21
C ALA A 142 15.69 -2.40 -1.03
N THR A 143 14.68 -1.57 -1.31
CA THR A 143 14.79 -0.36 -2.16
C THR A 143 14.36 0.92 -1.43
N PHE A 144 13.48 0.80 -0.43
CA PHE A 144 12.92 1.90 0.35
C PHE A 144 13.22 1.70 1.84
N PRO A 145 13.94 2.63 2.49
CA PRO A 145 14.36 2.48 3.89
C PRO A 145 13.18 2.50 4.87
N ASP A 146 12.09 3.17 4.49
CA ASP A 146 10.85 3.33 5.27
C ASP A 146 9.89 2.14 5.15
N ASN A 147 10.39 0.99 4.71
CA ASN A 147 9.68 -0.29 4.63
C ASN A 147 10.38 -1.39 5.44
N THR A 148 11.43 -1.07 6.21
CA THR A 148 12.24 -2.04 6.95
C THR A 148 11.66 -2.35 8.34
N PRO A 149 12.03 -3.49 8.97
CA PRO A 149 11.64 -3.77 10.34
C PRO A 149 12.14 -2.71 11.32
N GLU A 150 13.38 -2.24 11.13
CA GLU A 150 14.00 -1.19 11.96
C GLU A 150 13.20 0.12 11.88
N PHE A 151 12.71 0.49 10.69
CA PHE A 151 11.84 1.67 10.56
C PHE A 151 10.57 1.53 11.40
N VAL A 152 9.89 0.38 11.35
CA VAL A 152 8.68 0.12 12.14
C VAL A 152 8.96 0.14 13.64
N GLU A 153 10.08 -0.44 14.07
CA GLU A 153 10.53 -0.40 15.47
C GLU A 153 10.73 1.04 15.96
N ARG A 154 11.47 1.86 15.20
CA ARG A 154 11.73 3.26 15.58
C ARG A 154 10.47 4.13 15.54
N MET A 155 9.55 3.86 14.61
CA MET A 155 8.25 4.53 14.62
C MET A 155 7.45 4.16 15.87
N ASN A 156 7.45 2.88 16.30
CA ASN A 156 6.81 2.46 17.55
C ASN A 156 7.41 3.14 18.79
N GLU A 157 8.74 3.28 18.86
CA GLU A 157 9.39 4.03 19.96
C GLU A 157 8.90 5.47 20.02
N ALA A 158 8.88 6.17 18.88
CA ALA A 158 8.40 7.55 18.80
C ALA A 158 6.90 7.67 19.17
N ILE A 159 6.08 6.73 18.71
CA ILE A 159 4.64 6.69 19.01
C ILE A 159 4.39 6.47 20.50
N ASN A 160 5.11 5.53 21.13
CA ASN A 160 5.00 5.26 22.57
C ASN A 160 5.37 6.47 23.44
N LEU A 161 6.23 7.36 22.96
CA LEU A 161 6.56 8.62 23.64
C LEU A 161 5.54 9.73 23.37
N GLY A 162 4.87 9.69 22.22
CA GLY A 162 4.00 10.77 21.74
C GLY A 162 2.50 10.57 21.97
N CYS A 163 2.06 9.34 22.23
CA CYS A 163 0.64 8.99 22.41
C CYS A 163 0.33 8.67 23.88
N LEU A 164 -0.89 9.00 24.33
CA LEU A 164 -1.38 8.63 25.66
C LEU A 164 -2.11 7.28 25.65
N ASN A 165 -2.75 6.95 24.53
CA ASN A 165 -3.34 5.65 24.30
C ASN A 165 -2.27 4.63 23.89
N ARG A 166 -2.56 3.34 24.08
CA ARG A 166 -1.72 2.26 23.55
C ARG A 166 -1.94 2.13 22.04
N VAL A 167 -1.00 2.68 21.28
CA VAL A 167 -0.94 2.57 19.82
C VAL A 167 0.27 1.73 19.43
N THR A 168 0.09 0.74 18.54
CA THR A 168 1.20 -0.10 18.08
C THR A 168 1.13 -0.30 16.57
N VAL A 169 2.22 -0.01 15.87
CA VAL A 169 2.36 -0.29 14.44
C VAL A 169 2.81 -1.73 14.26
N LEU A 170 2.03 -2.49 13.50
CA LEU A 170 2.35 -3.84 13.07
C LEU A 170 2.51 -3.86 11.55
N ALA A 171 3.58 -4.48 11.07
CA ALA A 171 3.79 -4.76 9.65
C ALA A 171 3.81 -6.29 9.43
N PRO A 172 2.64 -6.95 9.31
CA PRO A 172 2.55 -8.42 9.36
C PRO A 172 3.33 -9.14 8.25
N PHE A 173 3.60 -8.44 7.14
CA PHE A 173 4.24 -8.98 5.94
C PHE A 173 5.67 -8.44 5.71
N ASN A 174 6.27 -7.77 6.69
CA ASN A 174 7.53 -7.04 6.52
C ASN A 174 8.74 -7.89 6.10
N VAL A 175 8.71 -9.19 6.39
CA VAL A 175 9.78 -10.14 6.05
C VAL A 175 9.41 -11.09 4.91
N GLN A 176 8.24 -10.91 4.31
CA GLN A 176 7.69 -11.72 3.22
C GLN A 176 7.95 -11.05 1.87
N MET A 177 8.15 -11.87 0.83
CA MET A 177 8.15 -11.41 -0.56
C MET A 177 6.70 -11.28 -1.06
N LYS A 178 6.51 -10.68 -2.24
CA LYS A 178 5.16 -10.53 -2.81
C LYS A 178 4.53 -11.87 -3.18
N THR A 179 5.33 -12.92 -3.39
CA THR A 179 4.82 -14.28 -3.62
C THR A 179 4.09 -14.86 -2.41
N GLU A 180 4.63 -14.72 -1.20
CA GLU A 180 3.93 -15.17 0.00
C GLU A 180 2.68 -14.32 0.26
N ILE A 181 2.73 -13.02 -0.03
CA ILE A 181 1.55 -12.12 0.07
C ILE A 181 0.44 -12.56 -0.88
N ILE A 182 0.76 -12.88 -2.13
CA ILE A 182 -0.23 -13.40 -3.10
C ILE A 182 -0.80 -14.73 -2.63
N LYS A 183 0.04 -15.67 -2.17
CA LYS A 183 -0.43 -16.96 -1.66
C LYS A 183 -1.39 -16.79 -0.48
N PHE A 184 -1.04 -15.90 0.46
CA PHE A 184 -1.92 -15.55 1.57
C PHE A 184 -3.27 -15.00 1.07
N LEU A 185 -3.25 -14.02 0.17
CA LEU A 185 -4.49 -13.44 -0.38
C LEU A 185 -5.35 -14.46 -1.13
N ILE A 186 -4.74 -15.44 -1.82
CA ILE A 186 -5.45 -16.52 -2.49
C ILE A 186 -6.11 -17.45 -1.46
N GLU A 187 -5.41 -17.83 -0.40
CA GLU A 187 -5.96 -18.61 0.71
C GLU A 187 -7.17 -17.90 1.34
N LYS A 188 -7.14 -16.56 1.40
CA LYS A 188 -8.24 -15.73 1.91
C LYS A 188 -9.32 -15.41 0.89
N GLU A 189 -9.30 -16.06 -0.27
CA GLU A 189 -10.25 -15.86 -1.38
C GLU A 189 -10.42 -14.37 -1.73
N ALA A 190 -9.30 -13.64 -1.73
CA ALA A 190 -9.31 -12.20 -1.87
C ALA A 190 -9.87 -11.76 -3.23
N LYS A 191 -10.59 -10.64 -3.22
CA LYS A 191 -11.18 -10.02 -4.41
C LYS A 191 -10.13 -9.29 -5.24
N PHE A 192 -9.24 -10.04 -5.87
CA PHE A 192 -8.11 -9.56 -6.67
C PHE A 192 -8.51 -8.61 -7.80
N GLU A 193 -9.74 -8.73 -8.32
CA GLU A 193 -10.29 -7.86 -9.34
C GLU A 193 -10.41 -6.39 -8.89
N TYR A 194 -10.45 -6.10 -7.58
CA TYR A 194 -10.42 -4.73 -7.06
C TYR A 194 -9.04 -4.29 -6.56
N ILE A 195 -8.07 -5.21 -6.43
CA ILE A 195 -6.76 -4.92 -5.86
C ILE A 195 -5.84 -4.31 -6.93
N SER A 196 -5.38 -3.09 -6.70
CA SER A 196 -4.50 -2.37 -7.64
C SER A 196 -3.21 -1.88 -7.02
N SER A 197 -2.10 -2.44 -7.51
CA SER A 197 -0.76 -1.94 -7.23
C SER A 197 -0.23 -1.01 -8.34
N CYS A 198 -0.99 -0.78 -9.42
CA CYS A 198 -0.50 -0.03 -10.58
C CYS A 198 -0.35 1.46 -10.27
N TYR A 199 0.84 2.02 -10.55
CA TYR A 199 1.14 3.45 -10.40
C TYR A 199 0.35 4.38 -11.33
N GLN A 200 -0.30 3.85 -12.37
CA GLN A 200 -0.91 4.66 -13.42
C GLN A 200 -2.18 4.01 -13.98
N VAL A 201 -3.12 3.67 -13.10
CA VAL A 201 -4.47 3.26 -13.53
C VAL A 201 -5.14 4.47 -14.20
N ARG A 202 -5.49 4.32 -15.48
CA ARG A 202 -6.18 5.37 -16.25
C ARG A 202 -7.62 5.03 -16.60
N ASN A 203 -7.96 3.75 -16.55
CA ASN A 203 -9.23 3.23 -17.01
C ASN A 203 -9.76 2.20 -16.02
N TRP A 204 -11.07 2.01 -16.04
CA TRP A 204 -11.80 1.08 -15.20
C TRP A 204 -12.71 0.20 -16.08
N THR A 205 -12.90 -1.07 -15.72
CA THR A 205 -13.89 -1.92 -16.39
C THR A 205 -15.31 -1.43 -16.06
N ARG A 206 -16.32 -1.95 -16.78
CA ARG A 206 -17.73 -1.59 -16.52
C ARG A 206 -18.17 -1.95 -15.10
N GLU A 207 -17.58 -3.00 -14.54
CA GLU A 207 -17.80 -3.51 -13.19
C GLU A 207 -17.04 -2.72 -12.12
N GLY A 208 -16.22 -1.74 -12.54
CA GLY A 208 -15.42 -0.89 -11.66
C GLY A 208 -14.10 -1.52 -11.23
N TYR A 209 -13.52 -2.42 -12.02
CA TYR A 209 -12.18 -2.98 -11.76
C TYR A 209 -11.10 -2.06 -12.33
N PRO A 210 -10.02 -1.76 -11.60
CA PRO A 210 -8.91 -0.96 -12.10
C PRO A 210 -8.18 -1.69 -13.23
N VAL A 211 -7.93 -1.01 -14.35
CA VAL A 211 -7.16 -1.56 -15.47
C VAL A 211 -5.69 -1.12 -15.35
N HIS A 212 -4.83 -2.10 -15.07
CA HIS A 212 -3.39 -1.92 -14.83
C HIS A 212 -2.64 -1.69 -16.14
N CYS A 213 -1.65 -0.79 -16.14
CA CYS A 213 -0.84 -0.52 -17.34
C CYS A 213 0.02 -1.72 -17.79
N GLY A 214 0.33 -2.63 -16.87
CA GLY A 214 1.09 -3.85 -17.18
C GLY A 214 2.59 -3.64 -17.40
N ILE A 215 3.08 -2.40 -17.39
CA ILE A 215 4.47 -2.05 -17.73
C ILE A 215 5.23 -1.35 -16.61
N CYS A 216 4.57 -0.76 -15.61
CA CYS A 216 5.30 -0.14 -14.49
C CYS A 216 5.93 -1.19 -13.56
N GLU A 217 6.92 -0.79 -12.77
CA GLU A 217 7.64 -1.69 -11.84
C GLU A 217 6.68 -2.49 -10.95
N SER A 218 5.68 -1.83 -10.37
CA SER A 218 4.71 -2.48 -9.50
C SER A 218 3.83 -3.51 -10.23
N CYS A 219 3.47 -3.26 -11.50
CA CYS A 219 2.78 -4.25 -12.33
C CYS A 219 3.68 -5.47 -12.59
N GLN A 220 4.95 -5.26 -12.90
CA GLN A 220 5.89 -6.36 -13.12
C GLN A 220 6.12 -7.19 -11.85
N ARG A 221 6.22 -6.54 -10.68
CA ARG A 221 6.33 -7.22 -9.39
C ARG A 221 5.10 -8.10 -9.13
N LYS A 222 3.89 -7.59 -9.42
CA LYS A 222 2.63 -8.35 -9.30
C LYS A 222 2.61 -9.55 -10.27
N LYS A 223 2.98 -9.36 -11.54
CA LYS A 223 3.07 -10.44 -12.56
C LYS A 223 4.05 -11.55 -12.15
N ARG A 224 5.26 -11.17 -11.73
CA ARG A 224 6.27 -12.10 -11.22
C ARG A 224 5.73 -12.92 -10.05
N ALA A 225 5.12 -12.24 -9.08
CA ALA A 225 4.59 -12.89 -7.91
C ALA A 225 3.46 -13.88 -8.24
N PHE A 226 2.57 -13.57 -9.20
CA PHE A 226 1.58 -14.53 -9.69
C PHE A 226 2.22 -15.73 -10.37
N GLN A 227 3.18 -15.50 -11.28
CA GLN A 227 3.90 -16.57 -11.95
C GLN A 227 4.59 -17.51 -10.97
N GLU A 228 5.33 -16.96 -10.00
CA GLU A 228 6.04 -17.75 -8.97
C GLU A 228 5.09 -18.40 -7.96
N SER A 229 3.88 -17.87 -7.77
CA SER A 229 2.86 -18.49 -6.92
C SER A 229 2.22 -19.73 -7.56
N GLY A 230 2.32 -19.89 -8.89
CA GLY A 230 1.66 -20.95 -9.64
C GLY A 230 0.17 -20.72 -9.91
N PHE A 231 -0.35 -19.54 -9.56
CA PHE A 231 -1.75 -19.18 -9.76
C PHE A 231 -1.94 -18.24 -10.96
N LYS A 232 -3.12 -18.31 -11.57
CA LYS A 232 -3.49 -17.42 -12.67
C LYS A 232 -3.61 -15.99 -12.17
N ASP A 233 -2.95 -15.06 -12.85
CA ASP A 233 -3.12 -13.63 -12.61
C ASP A 233 -4.54 -13.19 -13.00
N LEU A 234 -5.29 -12.67 -12.02
CA LEU A 234 -6.67 -12.19 -12.18
C LEU A 234 -6.74 -10.68 -12.47
N THR A 235 -5.59 -10.03 -12.65
CA THR A 235 -5.49 -8.59 -12.91
C THR A 235 -5.93 -8.25 -14.33
N PHE A 236 -6.75 -7.21 -14.47
CA PHE A 236 -7.07 -6.63 -15.77
C PHE A 236 -5.93 -5.73 -16.23
N TYR A 237 -5.25 -6.11 -17.31
CA TYR A 237 -4.20 -5.30 -17.93
C TYR A 237 -4.71 -4.57 -19.17
N GLN A 238 -4.13 -3.40 -19.44
CA GLN A 238 -4.30 -2.73 -20.73
C GLN A 238 -3.82 -3.68 -21.85
N LYS A 239 -4.61 -3.74 -22.92
CA LYS A 239 -4.27 -4.50 -24.13
C LYS A 239 -3.29 -3.73 -25.00
#